data_AF-H9ZFS1-F1
#
_entry.id   AF-H9ZFS1-F1
#
_cell.length_a   1.000
_cell.length_b   1.000
_cell.length_c   1.000
_cell.angle_alpha   90.00
_cell.angle_beta   90.00
_cell.angle_gamma   90.00
#
_symmetry.space_group_name_H-M   'P 1'
#
loop_
_entity.id
_entity.type
_entity.pdbx_description
1 polymer ?
#
loop_
_entity_poly.entity_id
_entity_poly.type
_entity_poly.pdbx_seq_one_letter_code
_entity_poly.pdbx_strand_id
1 'polypeptide(L)'
;MFWKFDLNTTSHVDKLLDKEHVTLQELMDEDDILQECKAQNQKLLDFLCRQQCMEELVSLITQDPPLDMEEKVRFKYPNTACELLTCDVPQISDRLGGDESLLSLLYDFLDHEPPLNPLLASFFSKTIGNLIARKTEQVITFLKKKDKFITLVLKHIGTSALMDLLLRLVSCVEPAGLRQEVLHWLNEEKVIQRLVELIHPSQDEDRQSNASQTLCDIVRLGRDQGSQLQEALEPDPLLTALES
;
A
#
# COMPACT_ATOMS: atom_id res chain seq x y z
N MET A 1 -32.14 34.60 -10.59
CA MET A 1 -31.76 33.95 -11.85
C MET A 1 -30.74 32.88 -11.54
N PHE A 2 -31.22 31.64 -11.44
CA PHE A 2 -30.39 30.45 -11.27
C PHE A 2 -29.85 30.07 -12.64
N TRP A 3 -28.55 30.21 -12.86
CA TRP A 3 -27.90 29.62 -14.02
C TRP A 3 -27.78 28.12 -13.74
N LYS A 4 -28.73 27.34 -14.26
CA LYS A 4 -28.50 25.90 -14.48
C LYS A 4 -27.60 25.80 -15.70
N PHE A 5 -26.30 25.63 -15.46
CA PHE A 5 -25.42 25.07 -16.46
C PHE A 5 -25.79 23.59 -16.59
N ASP A 6 -26.71 23.28 -17.50
CA ASP A 6 -26.81 21.94 -18.08
C ASP A 6 -25.61 21.77 -19.02
N LEU A 7 -24.44 21.47 -18.45
CA LEU A 7 -23.26 21.03 -19.21
C LEU A 7 -23.28 19.51 -19.30
N ASN A 8 -24.13 18.99 -20.17
CA ASN A 8 -23.90 17.67 -20.77
C ASN A 8 -22.73 17.77 -21.79
N THR A 9 -21.59 18.33 -21.35
CA THR A 9 -20.32 18.10 -22.01
C THR A 9 -19.87 16.71 -21.59
N THR A 10 -20.24 15.70 -22.37
CA THR A 10 -19.71 14.34 -22.25
C THR A 10 -18.18 14.43 -22.13
N SER A 11 -17.63 13.93 -21.03
CA SER A 11 -16.20 14.02 -20.74
C SER A 11 -15.39 13.32 -21.83
N HIS A 12 -14.12 13.69 -21.97
CA HIS A 12 -13.24 13.04 -22.95
C HIS A 12 -13.07 11.55 -22.62
N VAL A 13 -12.95 11.24 -21.32
CA VAL A 13 -12.99 9.88 -20.77
C VAL A 13 -14.24 9.12 -21.22
N ASP A 14 -15.45 9.70 -21.10
CA ASP A 14 -16.68 9.04 -21.54
C ASP A 14 -16.67 8.72 -23.04
N LYS A 15 -16.15 9.65 -23.86
CA LYS A 15 -16.05 9.44 -25.31
C LYS A 15 -15.04 8.36 -25.67
N LEU A 16 -13.95 8.23 -24.91
CA LEU A 16 -13.01 7.12 -25.08
C LEU A 16 -13.64 5.79 -24.70
N LEU A 17 -14.39 5.76 -23.60
CA LEU A 17 -15.06 4.55 -23.11
C LEU A 17 -16.18 4.07 -24.03
N ASP A 18 -16.74 4.95 -24.87
CA ASP A 18 -17.72 4.60 -25.90
C ASP A 18 -17.06 3.96 -27.15
N LYS A 19 -15.73 3.98 -27.28
CA LYS A 19 -15.01 3.31 -28.39
C LYS A 19 -14.91 1.81 -28.14
N GLU A 20 -14.98 1.03 -29.23
CA GLU A 20 -14.64 -0.39 -29.17
C GLU A 20 -13.14 -0.56 -28.89
N HIS A 21 -12.80 -1.46 -27.96
CA HIS A 21 -11.42 -1.83 -27.61
C HIS A 21 -10.53 -0.73 -26.99
N VAL A 22 -11.12 0.23 -26.27
CA VAL A 22 -10.34 1.20 -25.48
C VAL A 22 -9.40 0.49 -24.48
N THR A 23 -8.17 0.97 -24.40
CA THR A 23 -7.12 0.44 -23.53
C THR A 23 -7.00 1.25 -22.23
N LEU A 24 -6.43 0.65 -21.18
CA LEU A 24 -6.13 1.39 -19.95
C LEU A 24 -5.13 2.52 -20.22
N GLN A 25 -4.13 2.27 -21.06
CA GLN A 25 -3.13 3.27 -21.43
C GLN A 25 -3.75 4.52 -22.06
N GLU A 26 -4.69 4.37 -23.00
CA GLU A 26 -5.40 5.50 -23.60
C GLU A 26 -6.15 6.34 -22.56
N LEU A 27 -6.78 5.70 -21.56
CA LEU A 27 -7.46 6.42 -20.48
C LEU A 27 -6.45 7.14 -19.57
N MET A 28 -5.32 6.49 -19.25
CA MET A 28 -4.27 7.08 -18.39
C MET A 28 -3.53 8.25 -19.06
N ASP A 29 -3.67 8.39 -20.37
CA ASP A 29 -3.15 9.54 -21.11
C ASP A 29 -4.06 10.77 -21.05
N GLU A 30 -5.31 10.62 -20.61
CA GLU A 30 -6.22 11.75 -20.38
C GLU A 30 -5.89 12.49 -19.08
N ASP A 31 -5.80 13.83 -19.18
CA ASP A 31 -5.42 14.70 -18.05
C ASP A 31 -6.46 14.69 -16.92
N ASP A 32 -7.73 14.37 -17.22
CA ASP A 32 -8.85 14.40 -16.28
C ASP A 32 -9.17 13.02 -15.65
N ILE A 33 -8.46 11.94 -16.00
CA ILE A 33 -8.76 10.57 -15.49
C ILE A 33 -8.85 10.51 -13.96
N LEU A 34 -7.91 11.15 -13.25
CA LEU A 34 -7.91 11.15 -11.79
C LEU A 34 -9.09 11.95 -11.23
N GLN A 35 -9.46 13.05 -11.88
CA GLN A 35 -10.59 13.87 -11.49
C GLN A 35 -11.91 13.13 -11.72
N GLU A 36 -12.09 12.51 -12.88
CA GLU A 36 -13.27 11.71 -13.24
C GLU A 36 -13.43 10.49 -12.32
N CYS A 37 -12.31 9.83 -11.97
CA CYS A 37 -12.32 8.73 -11.01
C CYS A 37 -12.78 9.20 -9.62
N LYS A 38 -12.21 10.31 -9.11
CA LYS A 38 -12.60 10.92 -7.83
C LYS A 38 -14.02 11.48 -7.85
N ALA A 39 -14.50 11.91 -9.00
CA ALA A 39 -15.89 12.31 -9.23
C ALA A 39 -16.85 11.11 -9.35
N GLN A 40 -16.34 9.88 -9.22
CA GLN A 40 -17.09 8.63 -9.29
C GLN A 40 -17.85 8.45 -10.61
N ASN A 41 -17.21 8.81 -11.73
CA ASN A 41 -17.74 8.51 -13.05
C ASN A 41 -17.98 6.99 -13.20
N GLN A 42 -19.25 6.60 -13.34
CA GLN A 42 -19.65 5.18 -13.35
C GLN A 42 -19.03 4.40 -14.52
N LYS A 43 -18.98 4.98 -15.73
CA LYS A 43 -18.38 4.31 -16.89
C LYS A 43 -16.90 4.03 -16.65
N LEU A 44 -16.19 5.00 -16.08
CA LEU A 44 -14.77 4.86 -15.77
C LEU A 44 -14.56 3.81 -14.66
N LEU A 45 -15.34 3.85 -13.58
CA LEU A 45 -15.23 2.86 -12.50
C LEU A 45 -15.56 1.44 -12.99
N ASP A 46 -16.59 1.28 -13.81
CA ASP A 46 -16.96 0.00 -14.43
C ASP A 46 -15.84 -0.54 -15.33
N PHE A 47 -15.06 0.33 -15.95
CA PHE A 47 -13.88 -0.03 -16.72
C PHE A 47 -12.70 -0.40 -15.82
N LEU A 48 -12.30 0.50 -14.91
CA LEU A 48 -11.13 0.32 -14.04
C LEU A 48 -11.27 -0.91 -13.13
N CYS A 49 -12.47 -1.21 -12.64
CA CYS A 49 -12.72 -2.36 -11.76
C CYS A 49 -12.73 -3.72 -12.49
N ARG A 50 -12.57 -3.77 -13.82
CA ARG A 50 -12.40 -5.03 -14.55
C ARG A 50 -11.13 -5.73 -14.11
N GLN A 51 -11.15 -7.07 -14.05
CA GLN A 51 -10.00 -7.87 -13.60
C GLN A 51 -8.70 -7.48 -14.32
N GLN A 52 -8.72 -7.47 -15.65
CA GLN A 52 -7.54 -7.17 -16.48
C GLN A 52 -6.99 -5.77 -16.20
N CYS A 53 -7.86 -4.77 -16.07
CA CYS A 53 -7.44 -3.39 -15.77
C CYS A 53 -6.84 -3.26 -14.37
N MET A 54 -7.41 -3.94 -13.37
CA MET A 54 -6.86 -3.95 -12.02
C MET A 54 -5.51 -4.66 -11.97
N GLU A 55 -5.35 -5.79 -12.66
CA GLU A 55 -4.07 -6.50 -12.78
C GLU A 55 -3.00 -5.62 -13.45
N GLU A 56 -3.37 -4.89 -14.50
CA GLU A 56 -2.48 -3.96 -15.21
C GLU A 56 -2.08 -2.78 -14.30
N LEU A 57 -3.03 -2.17 -13.59
CA LEU A 57 -2.76 -1.09 -12.63
C LEU A 57 -1.81 -1.57 -11.51
N VAL A 58 -2.05 -2.76 -10.97
CA VAL A 58 -1.18 -3.36 -9.94
C VAL A 58 0.22 -3.63 -10.53
N SER A 59 0.30 -4.19 -11.73
CA SER A 59 1.57 -4.49 -12.39
C SER A 59 2.38 -3.21 -12.65
N LEU A 60 1.74 -2.10 -13.02
CA LEU A 60 2.41 -0.81 -13.22
C LEU A 60 3.07 -0.28 -11.94
N ILE A 61 2.61 -0.67 -10.76
CA ILE A 61 3.22 -0.23 -9.48
C ILE A 61 4.13 -1.27 -8.84
N THR A 62 4.23 -2.48 -9.38
CA THR A 62 5.07 -3.57 -8.84
C THR A 62 6.15 -4.07 -9.80
N GLN A 63 6.04 -3.81 -11.10
CA GLN A 63 7.01 -4.26 -12.11
C GLN A 63 7.85 -3.10 -12.62
N ASP A 64 9.17 -3.32 -12.76
CA ASP A 64 10.05 -2.31 -13.34
C ASP A 64 9.62 -2.01 -14.79
N PRO A 65 9.42 -0.71 -15.13
CA PRO A 65 9.02 -0.36 -16.48
C PRO A 65 10.16 -0.67 -17.46
N PRO A 66 9.84 -1.07 -18.71
CA PRO A 66 10.83 -1.43 -19.72
C PRO A 66 11.91 -0.36 -19.90
N LEU A 67 13.16 -0.78 -20.07
CA LEU A 67 14.31 0.14 -20.16
C LEU A 67 14.34 0.95 -21.47
N ASP A 68 13.66 0.47 -22.50
CA ASP A 68 13.49 1.11 -23.81
C ASP A 68 12.36 2.16 -23.83
N MET A 69 11.56 2.24 -22.77
CA MET A 69 10.52 3.24 -22.61
C MET A 69 11.10 4.60 -22.22
N GLU A 70 10.54 5.69 -22.75
CA GLU A 70 10.95 7.05 -22.39
C GLU A 70 10.87 7.30 -20.89
N GLU A 71 11.89 7.94 -20.31
CA GLU A 71 12.01 8.17 -18.87
C GLU A 71 10.75 8.82 -18.26
N LYS A 72 10.19 9.84 -18.91
CA LYS A 72 8.95 10.50 -18.46
C LYS A 72 7.78 9.53 -18.35
N VAL A 73 7.69 8.58 -19.28
CA VAL A 73 6.62 7.58 -19.34
C VAL A 73 6.83 6.51 -18.26
N ARG A 74 8.09 6.13 -18.02
CA ARG A 74 8.49 5.22 -16.91
C ARG A 74 8.07 5.75 -15.53
N PHE A 75 7.92 7.07 -15.37
CA PHE A 75 7.39 7.69 -14.15
C PHE A 75 5.87 7.94 -14.21
N LYS A 76 5.35 8.39 -15.36
CA LYS A 76 3.94 8.78 -15.53
C LYS A 76 3.00 7.64 -15.19
N TYR A 77 3.13 6.48 -15.84
CA TYR A 77 2.13 5.41 -15.70
C TYR A 77 2.13 4.79 -14.31
N PRO A 78 3.27 4.42 -13.69
CA PRO A 78 3.28 3.94 -12.31
C PRO A 78 2.71 4.95 -11.32
N ASN A 79 2.98 6.25 -11.51
CA ASN A 79 2.43 7.29 -10.65
C ASN A 79 0.90 7.41 -10.77
N THR A 80 0.38 7.51 -12.01
CA THR A 80 -1.08 7.55 -12.25
C THR A 80 -1.76 6.29 -11.74
N ALA A 81 -1.17 5.11 -11.93
CA ALA A 81 -1.71 3.85 -11.44
C ALA A 81 -1.76 3.83 -9.90
N CYS A 82 -0.71 4.28 -9.22
CA CYS A 82 -0.72 4.41 -7.76
C CYS A 82 -1.80 5.39 -7.29
N GLU A 83 -1.94 6.54 -7.94
CA GLU A 83 -2.97 7.54 -7.61
C GLU A 83 -4.39 7.01 -7.83
N LEU A 84 -4.62 6.19 -8.87
CA LEU A 84 -5.90 5.52 -9.10
C LEU A 84 -6.18 4.44 -8.05
N LEU A 85 -5.21 3.58 -7.74
CA LEU A 85 -5.38 2.50 -6.75
C LEU A 85 -5.53 3.02 -5.32
N THR A 86 -5.04 4.23 -5.05
CA THR A 86 -5.08 4.88 -3.73
C THR A 86 -6.01 6.07 -3.66
N CYS A 87 -6.84 6.28 -4.70
CA CYS A 87 -7.87 7.29 -4.65
C CYS A 87 -8.92 6.91 -3.58
N ASP A 88 -9.49 7.90 -2.91
CA ASP A 88 -10.51 7.69 -1.88
C ASP A 88 -11.88 7.37 -2.51
N VAL A 89 -11.91 6.33 -3.34
CA VAL A 89 -13.09 5.83 -4.05
C VAL A 89 -13.36 4.39 -3.58
N PRO A 90 -14.47 4.14 -2.87
CA PRO A 90 -14.77 2.83 -2.28
C PRO A 90 -14.69 1.68 -3.29
N GLN A 91 -15.26 1.84 -4.49
CA GLN A 91 -15.29 0.80 -5.52
C GLN A 91 -13.89 0.27 -5.89
N ILE A 92 -12.89 1.14 -5.97
CA ILE A 92 -11.51 0.74 -6.27
C ILE A 92 -10.92 -0.04 -5.09
N SER A 93 -11.07 0.47 -3.88
CA SER A 93 -10.57 -0.19 -2.67
C SER A 93 -11.28 -1.52 -2.37
N ASP A 94 -12.58 -1.59 -2.63
CA ASP A 94 -13.43 -2.79 -2.51
C ASP A 94 -12.96 -3.85 -3.49
N ARG A 95 -12.69 -3.44 -4.73
CA ARG A 95 -12.21 -4.34 -5.77
C ARG A 95 -10.82 -4.87 -5.45
N LEU A 96 -9.89 -3.99 -5.09
CA LEU A 96 -8.50 -4.35 -4.83
C LEU A 96 -8.34 -5.17 -3.54
N GLY A 97 -8.97 -4.74 -2.44
CA GLY A 97 -8.86 -5.41 -1.14
C GLY A 97 -9.78 -6.61 -0.96
N GLY A 98 -10.80 -6.77 -1.81
CA GLY A 98 -11.71 -7.91 -1.80
C GLY A 98 -11.28 -9.08 -2.70
N ASP A 99 -10.27 -8.89 -3.55
CA ASP A 99 -9.80 -9.88 -4.51
C ASP A 99 -8.43 -10.44 -4.10
N GLU A 100 -8.41 -11.69 -3.66
CA GLU A 100 -7.18 -12.36 -3.20
C GLU A 100 -6.14 -12.56 -4.33
N SER A 101 -6.57 -12.58 -5.59
CA SER A 101 -5.65 -12.66 -6.74
C SER A 101 -4.90 -11.34 -6.94
N LEU A 102 -5.58 -10.20 -6.83
CA LEU A 102 -4.96 -8.88 -6.91
C LEU A 102 -4.06 -8.59 -5.70
N LEU A 103 -4.49 -9.00 -4.50
CA LEU A 103 -3.66 -8.92 -3.30
C LEU A 103 -2.41 -9.79 -3.42
N SER A 104 -2.51 -10.98 -4.03
CA SER A 104 -1.37 -11.84 -4.30
C SER A 104 -0.42 -11.19 -5.30
N LEU A 105 -0.93 -10.61 -6.39
CA LEU A 105 -0.11 -9.89 -7.36
C LEU A 105 0.64 -8.69 -6.74
N LEU A 106 0.00 -7.96 -5.81
CA LEU A 106 0.68 -6.93 -5.01
C LEU A 106 1.78 -7.53 -4.12
N TYR A 107 1.45 -8.60 -3.39
CA TYR A 107 2.35 -9.27 -2.46
C TYR A 107 3.61 -9.80 -3.14
N ASP A 108 3.49 -10.35 -4.35
CA ASP A 108 4.59 -10.95 -5.11
C ASP A 108 5.72 -9.94 -5.42
N PHE A 109 5.44 -8.63 -5.34
CA PHE A 109 6.47 -7.58 -5.39
C PHE A 109 7.60 -7.80 -4.37
N LEU A 110 7.26 -8.35 -3.19
CA LEU A 110 8.21 -8.62 -2.12
C LEU A 110 9.15 -9.81 -2.42
N ASP A 111 8.81 -10.65 -3.39
CA ASP A 111 9.65 -11.79 -3.79
C ASP A 111 10.82 -11.38 -4.70
N HIS A 112 10.82 -10.15 -5.22
CA HIS A 112 11.97 -9.61 -5.95
C HIS A 112 13.25 -9.61 -5.10
N GLU A 113 14.40 -9.68 -5.77
CA GLU A 113 15.69 -9.58 -5.10
C GLU A 113 16.01 -8.13 -4.70
N PRO A 114 16.57 -7.89 -3.51
CA PRO A 114 17.02 -6.57 -3.12
C PRO A 114 18.15 -6.06 -4.04
N PRO A 115 18.26 -4.74 -4.24
CA PRO A 115 17.35 -3.72 -3.74
C PRO A 115 16.09 -3.60 -4.60
N LEU A 116 14.95 -3.33 -3.96
CA LEU A 116 13.73 -2.94 -4.67
C LEU A 116 13.91 -1.54 -5.28
N ASN A 117 13.23 -1.29 -6.41
CA ASN A 117 13.10 0.05 -6.95
C ASN A 117 12.43 0.97 -5.90
N PRO A 118 13.10 2.04 -5.41
CA PRO A 118 12.57 2.86 -4.32
C PRO A 118 11.23 3.51 -4.64
N LEU A 119 10.99 3.86 -5.90
CA LEU A 119 9.73 4.45 -6.34
C LEU A 119 8.60 3.42 -6.26
N LEU A 120 8.80 2.24 -6.85
CA LEU A 120 7.80 1.17 -6.80
C LEU A 120 7.55 0.70 -5.37
N ALA A 121 8.60 0.62 -4.55
CA ALA A 121 8.46 0.32 -3.12
C ALA A 121 7.60 1.36 -2.39
N SER A 122 7.74 2.65 -2.74
CA SER A 122 6.88 3.71 -2.20
C SER A 122 5.42 3.55 -2.63
N PHE A 123 5.17 3.18 -3.88
CA PHE A 123 3.82 2.93 -4.39
C PHE A 123 3.19 1.68 -3.79
N PHE A 124 3.92 0.56 -3.73
CA PHE A 124 3.51 -0.66 -3.04
C PHE A 124 3.13 -0.35 -1.59
N SER A 125 4.03 0.30 -0.85
CA SER A 125 3.81 0.65 0.55
C SER A 125 2.60 1.56 0.70
N LYS A 126 2.46 2.60 -0.12
CA LYS A 126 1.29 3.50 -0.12
C LYS A 126 -0.01 2.74 -0.39
N THR A 127 -0.03 1.85 -1.38
CA THR A 127 -1.20 1.04 -1.75
C THR A 127 -1.61 0.10 -0.62
N ILE A 128 -0.70 -0.69 -0.07
CA ILE A 128 -1.01 -1.58 1.07
C ILE A 128 -1.45 -0.78 2.28
N GLY A 129 -0.81 0.36 2.59
CA GLY A 129 -1.25 1.21 3.70
C GLY A 129 -2.65 1.81 3.51
N ASN A 130 -3.00 2.22 2.29
CA ASN A 130 -4.36 2.67 1.99
C ASN A 130 -5.37 1.53 2.18
N LEU A 131 -5.01 0.31 1.73
CA LEU A 131 -5.83 -0.88 1.92
C LEU A 131 -5.96 -1.26 3.40
N ILE A 132 -4.91 -1.13 4.22
CA ILE A 132 -5.01 -1.31 5.68
C ILE A 132 -6.00 -0.31 6.28
N ALA A 133 -6.06 0.93 5.79
CA ALA A 133 -7.00 1.93 6.31
C ALA A 133 -8.46 1.71 5.85
N ARG A 134 -8.68 1.13 4.66
CA ARG A 134 -10.03 1.02 4.04
C ARG A 134 -10.62 -0.39 4.06
N LYS A 135 -9.76 -1.41 4.17
CA LYS A 135 -10.05 -2.85 4.08
C LYS A 135 -9.28 -3.62 5.15
N THR A 136 -9.20 -3.05 6.35
CA THR A 136 -8.33 -3.52 7.44
C THR A 136 -8.46 -5.03 7.67
N GLU A 137 -9.67 -5.52 7.95
CA GLU A 137 -9.88 -6.94 8.27
C GLU A 137 -9.47 -7.86 7.13
N GLN A 138 -9.86 -7.55 5.89
CA GLN A 138 -9.55 -8.38 4.72
C GLN A 138 -8.04 -8.44 4.47
N VAL A 139 -7.38 -7.28 4.52
CA VAL A 139 -5.95 -7.14 4.21
C VAL A 139 -5.10 -7.76 5.31
N ILE A 140 -5.40 -7.47 6.58
CA ILE A 140 -4.67 -8.09 7.70
C ILE A 140 -4.86 -9.61 7.70
N THR A 141 -6.07 -10.11 7.44
CA THR A 141 -6.32 -11.55 7.30
C THR A 141 -5.49 -12.16 6.18
N PHE A 142 -5.42 -11.50 5.02
CA PHE A 142 -4.59 -11.93 3.90
C PHE A 142 -3.10 -11.96 4.26
N LEU A 143 -2.57 -10.88 4.86
CA LEU A 143 -1.15 -10.78 5.22
C LEU A 143 -0.75 -11.82 6.27
N LYS A 144 -1.60 -12.07 7.28
CA LYS A 144 -1.37 -13.11 8.30
C LYS A 144 -1.34 -14.54 7.73
N LYS A 145 -2.01 -14.80 6.60
CA LYS A 145 -1.93 -16.10 5.89
C LYS A 145 -0.62 -16.29 5.13
N LYS A 146 0.15 -15.22 4.90
CA LYS A 146 1.43 -15.27 4.18
C LYS A 146 2.56 -15.42 5.19
N ASP A 147 2.91 -16.66 5.54
CA ASP A 147 3.93 -16.98 6.56
C ASP A 147 5.28 -16.25 6.38
N LYS A 148 5.63 -15.88 5.14
CA LYS A 148 6.88 -15.20 4.83
C LYS A 148 6.78 -13.67 4.84
N PHE A 149 5.60 -13.09 5.02
CA PHE A 149 5.38 -11.66 4.83
C PHE A 149 6.33 -10.79 5.65
N ILE A 150 6.40 -11.00 6.98
CA ILE A 150 7.32 -10.26 7.85
C ILE A 150 8.78 -10.50 7.46
N THR A 151 9.11 -11.74 7.08
CA THR A 151 10.45 -12.07 6.59
C THR A 151 10.83 -11.28 5.35
N LEU A 152 9.92 -11.14 4.38
CA LEU A 152 10.18 -10.38 3.16
C LEU A 152 10.20 -8.87 3.42
N VAL A 153 9.34 -8.34 4.29
CA VAL A 153 9.40 -6.92 4.70
C VAL A 153 10.76 -6.61 5.32
N LEU A 154 11.26 -7.47 6.22
CA LEU A 154 12.58 -7.30 6.86
C LEU A 154 13.75 -7.55 5.91
N LYS A 155 13.59 -8.41 4.89
CA LYS A 155 14.56 -8.57 3.78
C LYS A 155 14.78 -7.23 3.08
N HIS A 156 13.71 -6.46 2.89
CA HIS A 156 13.69 -5.21 2.12
C HIS A 156 13.71 -3.93 2.95
N ILE A 157 13.92 -4.02 4.27
CA ILE A 157 13.85 -2.85 5.18
C ILE A 157 14.88 -1.76 4.89
N GLY A 158 15.93 -2.04 4.10
CA GLY A 158 16.86 -1.02 3.60
C GLY A 158 16.17 0.04 2.74
N THR A 159 15.03 -0.29 2.11
CA THR A 159 14.18 0.68 1.45
C THR A 159 13.15 1.25 2.45
N SER A 160 13.24 2.54 2.77
CA SER A 160 12.45 3.18 3.85
C SER A 160 10.94 2.98 3.71
N ALA A 161 10.41 2.84 2.49
CA ALA A 161 9.01 2.54 2.25
C ALA A 161 8.53 1.25 2.95
N LEU A 162 9.41 0.25 3.12
CA LEU A 162 9.08 -1.02 3.79
C LEU A 162 9.16 -0.89 5.32
N MET A 163 10.05 -0.04 5.83
CA MET A 163 10.01 0.39 7.23
C MET A 163 8.68 1.11 7.52
N ASP A 164 8.25 2.04 6.68
CA ASP A 164 6.97 2.75 6.85
C ASP A 164 5.77 1.79 6.81
N LEU A 165 5.83 0.75 5.98
CA LEU A 165 4.80 -0.27 5.93
C LEU A 165 4.72 -1.05 7.25
N LEU A 166 5.88 -1.44 7.81
CA LEU A 166 5.94 -2.12 9.09
C LEU A 166 5.39 -1.23 10.22
N LEU A 167 5.75 0.04 10.25
CA LEU A 167 5.22 1.00 11.23
C LEU A 167 3.71 1.21 11.08
N ARG A 168 3.17 1.20 9.85
CA ARG A 168 1.72 1.27 9.62
C ARG A 168 0.97 0.05 10.17
N LEU A 169 1.55 -1.15 10.14
CA LEU A 169 0.95 -2.32 10.80
C LEU A 169 0.90 -2.15 12.31
N VAL A 170 1.90 -1.49 12.90
CA VAL A 170 1.97 -1.21 14.34
C VAL A 170 0.95 -0.14 14.76
N SER A 171 0.77 0.93 13.97
CA SER A 171 0.01 2.11 14.41
C SER A 171 -1.35 2.34 13.75
N CYS A 172 -1.55 1.90 12.51
CA CYS A 172 -2.68 2.32 11.68
C CYS A 172 -3.79 1.27 11.55
N VAL A 173 -3.66 0.13 12.22
CA VAL A 173 -4.71 -0.89 12.26
C VAL A 173 -5.80 -0.46 13.23
N GLU A 174 -7.04 -0.47 12.77
CA GLU A 174 -8.23 -0.18 13.57
C GLU A 174 -9.33 -1.21 13.26
N PRO A 175 -10.19 -1.58 14.23
CA PRO A 175 -10.27 -1.05 15.58
C PRO A 175 -9.12 -1.52 16.50
N ALA A 176 -8.95 -0.88 17.65
CA ALA A 176 -7.90 -1.18 18.64
C ALA A 176 -7.78 -2.69 19.01
N GLY A 177 -8.88 -3.45 19.03
CA GLY A 177 -8.83 -4.90 19.26
C GLY A 177 -8.06 -5.65 18.17
N LEU A 178 -8.35 -5.35 16.89
CA LEU A 178 -7.61 -5.94 15.76
C LEU A 178 -6.15 -5.48 15.76
N ARG A 179 -5.87 -4.24 16.18
CA ARG A 179 -4.49 -3.76 16.35
C ARG A 179 -3.74 -4.61 17.36
N GLN A 180 -4.33 -4.91 18.52
CA GLN A 180 -3.70 -5.77 19.53
C GLN A 180 -3.38 -7.17 18.97
N GLU A 181 -4.29 -7.77 18.20
CA GLU A 181 -4.02 -9.04 17.52
C GLU A 181 -2.87 -8.95 16.52
N VAL A 182 -2.74 -7.83 15.81
CA VAL A 182 -1.60 -7.59 14.90
C VAL A 182 -0.31 -7.42 15.70
N LEU A 183 -0.30 -6.65 16.79
CA LEU A 183 0.89 -6.50 17.63
C LEU A 183 1.34 -7.84 18.22
N HIS A 184 0.40 -8.69 18.64
CA HIS A 184 0.71 -10.04 19.11
C HIS A 184 1.33 -10.89 18.00
N TRP A 185 0.75 -10.88 16.80
CA TRP A 185 1.31 -11.59 15.64
C TRP A 185 2.73 -11.10 15.28
N LEU A 186 2.98 -9.78 15.28
CA LEU A 186 4.32 -9.24 15.06
C LEU A 186 5.32 -9.69 16.14
N ASN A 187 4.84 -9.86 17.39
CA ASN A 187 5.65 -10.38 18.48
C ASN A 187 5.94 -11.89 18.32
N GLU A 188 4.96 -12.69 17.89
CA GLU A 188 5.14 -14.11 17.55
C GLU A 188 6.20 -14.30 16.44
N GLU A 189 6.19 -13.41 15.45
CA GLU A 189 7.18 -13.33 14.36
C GLU A 189 8.55 -12.79 14.82
N LYS A 190 8.70 -12.46 16.11
CA LYS A 190 9.91 -11.95 16.76
C LYS A 190 10.47 -10.70 16.08
N VAL A 191 9.59 -9.79 15.65
CA VAL A 191 9.97 -8.59 14.89
C VAL A 191 11.04 -7.77 15.63
N ILE A 192 10.89 -7.59 16.95
CA ILE A 192 11.87 -6.83 17.76
C ILE A 192 13.25 -7.47 17.71
N GLN A 193 13.34 -8.77 17.98
CA GLN A 193 14.61 -9.48 18.01
C GLN A 193 15.27 -9.48 16.62
N ARG A 194 14.47 -9.70 15.57
CA ARG A 194 14.96 -9.69 14.19
C ARG A 194 15.43 -8.31 13.75
N LEU A 195 14.77 -7.23 14.16
CA LEU A 195 15.25 -5.86 13.93
C LEU A 195 16.57 -5.59 14.65
N VAL A 196 16.73 -6.06 15.90
CA VAL A 196 18.00 -5.96 16.64
C VAL A 196 19.12 -6.72 15.94
N GLU A 197 18.86 -7.93 15.43
CA GLU A 197 19.83 -8.72 14.66
C GLU A 197 20.31 -8.02 13.38
N LEU A 198 19.53 -7.10 12.82
CA LEU A 198 19.93 -6.29 11.66
C LEU A 198 20.92 -5.19 12.01
N ILE A 199 21.07 -4.83 13.28
CA ILE A 199 22.03 -3.82 13.76
C ILE A 199 23.37 -4.51 14.02
N HIS A 200 24.04 -4.91 12.93
CA HIS A 200 25.30 -5.62 12.99
C HIS A 200 26.28 -5.08 11.93
N PRO A 201 27.59 -4.97 12.22
CA PRO A 201 28.58 -4.42 11.27
C PRO A 201 28.68 -5.13 9.92
N SER A 202 28.14 -6.34 9.78
CA SER A 202 28.09 -7.10 8.53
C SER A 202 26.86 -6.82 7.67
N GLN A 203 25.93 -6.00 8.15
CA GLN A 203 24.72 -5.62 7.43
C GLN A 203 24.95 -4.31 6.67
N ASP A 204 24.15 -4.09 5.65
CA ASP A 204 24.14 -2.83 4.90
C ASP A 204 23.76 -1.63 5.77
N GLU A 205 24.32 -0.44 5.49
CA GLU A 205 24.13 0.78 6.29
C GLU A 205 22.67 1.23 6.32
N ASP A 206 21.97 1.20 5.18
CA ASP A 206 20.56 1.60 5.10
C ASP A 206 19.68 0.64 5.91
N ARG A 207 20.00 -0.66 5.89
CA ARG A 207 19.30 -1.67 6.70
C ARG A 207 19.51 -1.45 8.18
N GLN A 208 20.74 -1.16 8.61
CA GLN A 208 21.06 -0.87 10.03
C GLN A 208 20.35 0.40 10.51
N SER A 209 20.41 1.47 9.70
CA SER A 209 19.78 2.75 9.99
C SER A 209 18.26 2.60 10.12
N ASN A 210 17.60 2.02 9.12
CA ASN A 210 16.16 1.84 9.12
C ASN A 210 15.70 0.89 10.24
N ALA A 211 16.44 -0.19 10.54
CA ALA A 211 16.11 -1.08 11.65
C ALA A 211 16.19 -0.36 13.01
N SER A 212 17.25 0.43 13.23
CA SER A 212 17.42 1.23 14.45
C SER A 212 16.30 2.25 14.61
N GLN A 213 15.99 2.98 13.53
CA GLN A 213 14.90 3.97 13.54
C GLN A 213 13.54 3.31 13.77
N THR A 214 13.28 2.16 13.14
CA THR A 214 12.04 1.38 13.34
C THR A 214 11.86 1.02 14.82
N LEU A 215 12.91 0.54 15.50
CA LEU A 215 12.84 0.22 16.93
C LEU A 215 12.52 1.46 17.77
N CYS A 216 13.17 2.59 17.50
CA CYS A 216 12.88 3.86 18.18
C CYS A 216 11.42 4.31 17.96
N ASP A 217 10.90 4.18 16.74
CA ASP A 217 9.51 4.54 16.44
C ASP A 217 8.51 3.59 17.08
N ILE A 218 8.78 2.28 17.15
CA ILE A 218 7.92 1.34 17.89
C ILE A 218 7.85 1.73 19.37
N VAL A 219 8.98 2.06 20.02
CA VAL A 219 8.98 2.54 21.42
C VAL A 219 8.12 3.78 21.58
N ARG A 220 8.29 4.77 20.68
CA ARG A 220 7.53 6.01 20.71
C ARG A 220 6.03 5.76 20.55
N LEU A 221 5.66 4.99 19.53
CA LEU A 221 4.27 4.65 19.22
C LEU A 221 3.60 3.87 20.35
N GLY A 222 4.26 2.87 20.93
CA GLY A 222 3.73 2.07 22.03
C GLY A 222 3.46 2.92 23.28
N ARG A 223 4.39 3.84 23.63
CA ARG A 223 4.22 4.77 24.75
C ARG A 223 3.12 5.79 24.52
N ASP A 224 3.04 6.36 23.31
CA ASP A 224 2.00 7.31 22.94
C ASP A 224 0.61 6.65 23.05
N GLN A 225 0.47 5.42 22.54
CA GLN A 225 -0.78 4.64 22.65
C GLN A 225 -1.15 4.33 24.11
N GLY A 226 -0.20 3.88 24.92
CA GLY A 226 -0.44 3.60 26.35
C GLY A 226 -0.82 4.85 27.17
N SER A 227 -0.36 6.03 26.76
CA SER A 227 -0.70 7.29 27.41
C SER A 227 -2.12 7.78 27.11
N GLN A 228 -2.63 7.47 25.91
CA GLN A 228 -3.96 7.89 25.45
C GLN A 228 -5.06 6.91 25.89
N LEU A 229 -4.72 5.63 26.06
CA LEU A 229 -5.64 4.57 26.44
C LEU A 229 -5.49 4.24 27.94
N GLN A 230 -6.14 5.02 28.81
CA GLN A 230 -6.34 4.64 30.23
C GLN A 230 -7.12 3.31 30.39
N GLU A 231 -7.68 2.77 29.30
CA GLU A 231 -8.45 1.52 29.21
C GLU A 231 -7.84 0.47 28.26
N ALA A 232 -6.52 0.47 28.02
CA ALA A 232 -5.90 -0.66 27.32
C ALA A 232 -6.00 -1.92 28.20
N LEU A 233 -6.76 -2.92 27.74
CA LEU A 233 -6.99 -4.18 28.46
C LEU A 233 -5.70 -4.98 28.69
N GLU A 234 -4.69 -4.81 27.82
CA GLU A 234 -3.42 -5.54 27.85
C GLU A 234 -2.24 -4.62 27.44
N PRO A 235 -1.03 -4.86 27.98
CA PRO A 235 0.17 -4.11 27.61
C PRO A 235 0.59 -4.41 26.17
N ASP A 236 1.19 -3.42 25.49
CA ASP A 236 1.75 -3.59 24.14
C ASP A 236 2.84 -4.68 24.17
N PRO A 237 2.66 -5.80 23.43
CA PRO A 237 3.59 -6.92 23.46
C PRO A 237 4.94 -6.57 22.81
N LEU A 238 4.97 -5.67 21.84
CA LEU A 238 6.22 -5.21 21.21
C LEU A 238 7.01 -4.31 22.17
N LEU A 239 6.32 -3.39 22.86
CA LEU A 239 6.95 -2.57 23.89
C LEU A 239 7.50 -3.42 25.03
N THR A 240 6.74 -4.43 25.46
CA THR A 240 7.19 -5.39 26.49
C THR A 240 8.45 -6.13 26.04
N ALA A 241 8.51 -6.58 24.78
CA ALA A 241 9.69 -7.26 24.22
C ALA A 241 10.92 -6.34 24.06
N LEU A 242 10.71 -5.03 23.92
CA LEU A 242 11.79 -4.03 23.88
C LEU A 242 12.35 -3.70 25.28
N GLU A 243 11.55 -3.88 26.32
CA GLU A 243 11.91 -3.58 27.71
C GLU A 243 12.48 -4.80 28.47
N SER A 244 12.41 -6.00 27.89
CA SER A 244 12.94 -7.26 28.46
C SER A 244 14.39 -7.53 28.09
#